data_AF-A0A6J2S2U7-F1
#
_entry.id   AF-A0A6J2S2U7-F1
#
_cell.length_a   1.000
_cell.length_b   1.000
_cell.length_c   1.000
_cell.angle_alpha   90.00
_cell.angle_beta   90.00
_cell.angle_gamma   90.00
#
_symmetry.space_group_name_H-M   'P 1'
#
loop_
_entity.id
_entity.type
_entity.pdbx_description
1 polymer ?
#
loop_
_entity_poly.entity_id
_entity_poly.type
_entity_poly.pdbx_seq_one_letter_code
_entity_poly.pdbx_strand_id
1 'polypeptide(L)'
;MTTSSLPVLESSDPRLKLTVENRIRNIFVTQSQDTSKRKEENVNHIPVVTETPSRVLEAGVNTLQKTLVLKKQAELDEVDQQLTLKRREFKNCVETLARRRSELEIRQHQTEERAIKFEKFVAENEAKRHRALTTYEAARELNISKQRGIEDLTEQLKQLRARHEVLKERMAKYKIYEDYLMKTLDYLPNIYLDNGSESLVMPIIRRHETLSITHRELLQRLGRLEEEVEQGQRHLPIMKQDHSIKKLMANKELSELQSELETLKEKNKKAEVNLLMEQGLCREKVKEVGCLLMAINNLAEQCYLAAYGPLENMNMLTMMDMVKEYILDKADTERRVRRLMESGSAMTSKTALTEKREKGSMKSIGSKTQIKSSSKVSRKSETMS
;
A
#
# COMPACT_ATOMS: atom_id res chain seq x y z
N MET A 1 22.75 -12.33 56.50
CA MET A 1 23.08 -11.24 57.44
C MET A 1 22.66 -9.93 56.80
N THR A 2 21.67 -9.29 57.43
CA THR A 2 21.28 -7.87 57.40
C THR A 2 21.02 -7.16 56.05
N THR A 3 19.73 -7.04 55.70
CA THR A 3 19.20 -5.81 55.07
C THR A 3 17.88 -5.44 55.75
N SER A 4 17.88 -4.29 56.42
CA SER A 4 16.76 -3.68 57.14
C SER A 4 15.66 -3.24 56.18
N SER A 5 14.45 -3.79 56.34
CA SER A 5 13.22 -3.30 55.71
C SER A 5 12.57 -2.23 56.59
N LEU A 6 12.27 -1.07 56.00
CA LEU A 6 11.43 -0.03 56.59
C LEU A 6 9.95 -0.47 56.60
N PRO A 7 9.13 -0.04 57.57
CA PRO A 7 7.74 -0.48 57.67
C PRO A 7 6.88 0.21 56.60
N VAL A 8 6.11 -0.61 55.88
CA VAL A 8 5.04 -0.17 54.97
C VAL A 8 3.84 0.23 55.85
N LEU A 9 3.45 1.50 55.77
CA LEU A 9 2.23 2.03 56.39
C LEU A 9 1.01 1.56 55.58
N GLU A 10 0.21 0.67 56.16
CA GLU A 10 -1.12 0.34 55.67
C GLU A 10 -2.04 1.57 55.78
N SER A 11 -2.63 1.97 54.66
CA SER A 11 -3.57 3.10 54.54
C SER A 11 -4.98 2.81 55.08
N SER A 12 -5.11 1.85 56.01
CA SER A 12 -6.38 1.37 56.57
C SER A 12 -6.48 1.56 58.09
N ASP A 13 -5.85 2.61 58.64
CA ASP A 13 -5.97 2.95 60.07
C ASP A 13 -7.20 3.87 60.29
N PRO A 14 -8.22 3.46 61.07
CA PRO A 14 -9.45 4.23 61.26
C PRO A 14 -9.27 5.53 62.07
N ARG A 15 -8.05 5.86 62.50
CA ARG A 15 -7.70 7.06 63.29
C ARG A 15 -7.38 8.32 62.48
N LEU A 16 -7.35 8.25 61.14
CA LEU A 16 -7.02 9.37 60.26
C LEU A 16 -8.23 9.95 59.48
N LYS A 17 -9.46 9.68 59.92
CA LYS A 17 -10.67 10.36 59.40
C LYS A 17 -10.92 11.66 60.17
N LEU A 18 -10.60 12.79 59.54
CA LEU A 18 -11.06 14.09 60.01
C LEU A 18 -12.53 14.28 59.58
N THR A 19 -13.46 14.15 60.53
CA THR A 19 -14.86 14.56 60.36
C THR A 19 -14.98 16.02 60.78
N VAL A 20 -15.23 16.92 59.82
CA VAL A 20 -15.54 18.33 60.10
C VAL A 20 -17.06 18.52 59.95
N GLU A 21 -17.77 18.55 61.08
CA GLU A 21 -19.18 18.94 61.15
C GLU A 21 -19.29 20.47 61.32
N ASN A 22 -19.93 21.15 60.38
CA ASN A 22 -20.34 22.56 60.55
C ASN A 22 -21.77 22.62 61.10
N ARG A 23 -21.90 22.70 62.43
CA ARG A 23 -23.14 23.11 63.11
C ARG A 23 -22.94 24.49 63.73
N ILE A 24 -23.51 25.54 63.12
CA ILE A 24 -23.85 26.77 63.85
C ILE A 24 -25.22 27.26 63.37
N ARG A 25 -26.18 27.20 64.30
CA ARG A 25 -27.43 27.98 64.30
C ARG A 25 -27.10 29.35 64.89
N ASN A 26 -27.50 30.44 64.25
CA ASN A 26 -27.71 31.72 64.92
C ASN A 26 -29.12 32.22 64.58
N ILE A 27 -29.93 32.27 65.63
CA ILE A 27 -31.23 32.94 65.74
C ILE A 27 -30.92 34.21 66.54
N PHE A 28 -31.34 35.40 66.11
CA PHE A 28 -32.08 36.38 66.92
C PHE A 28 -32.32 37.70 66.16
N VAL A 29 -33.58 38.11 66.21
CA VAL A 29 -34.19 39.37 65.81
C VAL A 29 -34.18 40.29 67.03
N THR A 30 -33.94 41.60 66.85
CA THR A 30 -34.53 42.66 67.68
C THR A 30 -34.61 43.99 66.92
N GLN A 31 -35.79 44.61 66.98
CA GLN A 31 -36.19 45.89 66.39
C GLN A 31 -35.64 47.09 67.18
N SER A 32 -35.52 48.28 66.55
CA SER A 32 -36.21 49.54 66.96
C SER A 32 -35.64 50.81 66.29
N GLN A 33 -36.53 51.60 65.66
CA GLN A 33 -36.71 53.09 65.74
C GLN A 33 -35.52 54.05 65.47
N ASP A 34 -35.67 55.29 64.98
CA ASP A 34 -36.72 56.11 64.34
C ASP A 34 -36.05 57.46 63.95
N THR A 35 -36.71 58.23 63.08
CA THR A 35 -36.66 59.71 62.88
C THR A 35 -35.79 60.39 61.80
N SER A 36 -36.53 61.11 60.92
CA SER A 36 -36.29 62.42 60.27
C SER A 36 -35.23 62.52 59.14
N LYS A 37 -35.46 63.15 57.98
CA LYS A 37 -36.49 64.08 57.48
C LYS A 37 -36.38 64.24 55.95
N ARG A 38 -37.55 64.32 55.28
CA ARG A 38 -37.96 65.17 54.13
C ARG A 38 -37.05 65.30 52.89
N LYS A 39 -37.61 64.98 51.72
CA LYS A 39 -38.21 65.96 50.79
C LYS A 39 -39.09 65.25 49.74
N GLU A 40 -40.33 65.72 49.62
CA GLU A 40 -41.22 65.45 48.49
C GLU A 40 -40.66 66.12 47.23
N GLU A 41 -40.74 65.46 46.08
CA GLU A 41 -40.95 66.15 44.80
C GLU A 41 -41.42 65.14 43.73
N ASN A 42 -42.63 65.42 43.21
CA ASN A 42 -43.19 64.98 41.93
C ASN A 42 -43.43 63.48 41.68
N VAL A 43 -44.53 62.97 42.25
CA VAL A 43 -45.19 61.75 41.76
C VAL A 43 -45.91 62.06 40.45
N ASN A 44 -45.24 61.81 39.31
CA ASN A 44 -45.97 61.59 38.06
C ASN A 44 -46.77 60.29 38.20
N HIS A 45 -48.07 60.41 38.44
CA HIS A 45 -49.01 59.30 38.31
C HIS A 45 -49.06 58.88 36.83
N ILE A 46 -48.27 57.87 36.46
CA ILE A 46 -48.47 57.13 35.22
C ILE A 46 -49.53 56.06 35.54
N PRO A 47 -50.71 56.07 34.90
CA PRO A 47 -51.71 55.04 35.12
C PRO A 47 -51.18 53.70 34.62
N VAL A 48 -50.94 52.77 35.55
CA VAL A 48 -50.59 51.38 35.25
C VAL A 48 -51.86 50.66 34.83
N VAL A 49 -51.99 50.40 33.53
CA VAL A 49 -53.07 49.57 32.99
C VAL A 49 -52.77 48.11 33.36
N THR A 50 -53.53 47.55 34.31
CA THR A 50 -53.41 46.17 34.83
C THR A 50 -54.11 45.11 33.97
N GLU A 51 -54.47 45.43 32.72
CA GLU A 51 -55.22 44.52 31.85
C GLU A 51 -54.32 43.61 31.00
N THR A 52 -54.78 42.37 30.82
CA THR A 52 -54.15 41.34 29.99
C THR A 52 -54.02 41.79 28.53
N PRO A 53 -52.87 41.52 27.88
CA PRO A 53 -52.48 42.09 26.58
C PRO A 53 -53.49 41.83 25.45
N SER A 54 -54.20 40.70 25.51
CA SER A 54 -55.23 40.33 24.53
C SER A 54 -56.45 41.27 24.50
N ARG A 55 -56.77 41.94 25.62
CA ARG A 55 -57.99 42.78 25.75
C ARG A 55 -57.78 44.23 25.31
N VAL A 56 -56.52 44.68 25.22
CA VAL A 56 -56.15 46.06 24.85
C VAL A 56 -55.99 46.22 23.34
N LEU A 57 -55.68 45.14 22.62
CA LEU A 57 -55.54 45.14 21.15
C LEU A 57 -56.87 45.37 20.41
N GLU A 58 -58.01 45.02 21.03
CA GLU A 58 -59.34 45.25 20.45
C GLU A 58 -59.80 46.72 20.53
N ALA A 59 -59.23 47.55 21.43
CA ALA A 59 -59.57 48.97 21.60
C ALA A 59 -58.77 49.90 20.66
N GLY A 60 -58.66 49.53 19.38
CA GLY A 60 -57.70 50.07 18.41
C GLY A 60 -57.88 51.53 17.93
N VAL A 61 -58.66 52.40 18.59
CA VAL A 61 -58.94 53.76 18.06
C VAL A 61 -58.60 54.92 19.02
N ASN A 62 -58.52 54.73 20.36
CA ASN A 62 -58.35 55.85 21.31
C ASN A 62 -57.12 55.79 22.24
N THR A 63 -56.17 54.89 22.02
CA THR A 63 -54.91 54.86 22.79
C THR A 63 -53.84 55.73 22.12
N LEU A 64 -53.39 56.79 22.82
CA LEU A 64 -52.24 57.63 22.45
C LEU A 64 -51.02 56.76 22.11
N GLN A 65 -50.41 56.98 20.94
CA GLN A 65 -49.24 56.24 20.42
C GLN A 65 -48.12 56.08 21.47
N LYS A 66 -47.95 57.09 22.34
CA LYS A 66 -46.99 57.10 23.45
C LYS A 66 -47.21 55.96 24.45
N THR A 67 -48.44 55.58 24.77
CA THR A 67 -48.77 54.49 25.70
C THR A 67 -48.53 53.12 25.06
N LEU A 68 -48.76 52.98 23.75
CA LEU A 68 -48.45 51.76 23.00
C LEU A 68 -46.93 51.53 22.94
N VAL A 69 -46.15 52.59 22.69
CA VAL A 69 -44.68 52.56 22.72
C VAL A 69 -44.17 52.16 24.09
N LEU A 70 -44.70 52.72 25.18
CA LEU A 70 -44.31 52.34 26.55
C LEU A 70 -44.62 50.88 26.88
N LYS A 71 -45.75 50.33 26.42
CA LYS A 71 -46.07 48.90 26.60
C LYS A 71 -45.14 48.00 25.80
N LYS A 72 -44.82 48.38 24.56
CA LYS A 72 -43.83 47.66 23.74
C LYS A 72 -42.43 47.74 24.34
N GLN A 73 -42.07 48.86 24.98
CA GLN A 73 -40.84 48.99 25.76
C GLN A 73 -40.83 48.05 26.97
N ALA A 74 -41.92 47.96 27.72
CA ALA A 74 -42.01 47.04 28.86
C ALA A 74 -41.97 45.56 28.43
N GLU A 75 -42.64 45.19 27.33
CA GLU A 75 -42.54 43.85 26.74
C GLU A 75 -41.11 43.54 26.27
N LEU A 76 -40.43 44.52 25.65
CA LEU A 76 -39.02 44.39 25.26
C LEU A 76 -38.11 44.21 26.47
N ASP A 77 -38.31 45.00 27.54
CA ASP A 77 -37.53 44.91 28.77
C ASP A 77 -37.75 43.56 29.49
N GLU A 78 -38.98 43.03 29.47
CA GLU A 78 -39.29 41.70 30.01
C GLU A 78 -38.61 40.58 29.19
N VAL A 79 -38.68 40.67 27.86
CA VAL A 79 -37.99 39.75 26.95
C VAL A 79 -36.46 39.85 27.13
N ASP A 80 -35.91 41.04 27.33
CA ASP A 80 -34.49 41.25 27.59
C ASP A 80 -34.07 40.67 28.94
N GLN A 81 -34.92 40.78 29.98
CA GLN A 81 -34.69 40.10 31.26
C GLN A 81 -34.70 38.57 31.10
N GLN A 82 -35.66 38.01 30.37
CA GLN A 82 -35.69 36.57 30.09
C GLN A 82 -34.47 36.12 29.27
N LEU A 83 -34.06 36.92 28.28
CA LEU A 83 -32.90 36.65 27.44
C LEU A 83 -31.61 36.69 28.26
N THR A 84 -31.45 37.65 29.17
CA THR A 84 -30.27 37.74 30.06
C THR A 84 -30.21 36.59 31.06
N LEU A 85 -31.35 36.17 31.63
CA LEU A 85 -31.44 34.98 32.47
C LEU A 85 -31.06 33.72 31.69
N LYS A 86 -31.61 33.52 30.48
CA LYS A 86 -31.25 32.38 29.62
C LYS A 86 -29.77 32.40 29.25
N ARG A 87 -29.21 33.56 28.89
CA ARG A 87 -27.76 33.72 28.62
C ARG A 87 -26.92 33.31 29.84
N ARG A 88 -27.34 33.67 31.05
CA ARG A 88 -26.66 33.28 32.29
C ARG A 88 -26.75 31.77 32.54
N GLU A 89 -27.91 31.17 32.34
CA GLU A 89 -28.12 29.72 32.43
C GLU A 89 -27.25 28.97 31.43
N PHE A 90 -27.21 29.40 30.17
CA PHE A 90 -26.34 28.84 29.14
C PHE A 90 -24.87 28.97 29.50
N LYS A 91 -24.43 30.14 29.99
CA LYS A 91 -23.05 30.34 30.44
C LYS A 91 -22.69 29.36 31.56
N ASN A 92 -23.55 29.22 32.57
CA ASN A 92 -23.34 28.28 33.67
C ASN A 92 -23.31 26.82 33.15
N CYS A 93 -24.21 26.44 32.24
CA CYS A 93 -24.21 25.11 31.64
C CYS A 93 -22.90 24.84 30.88
N VAL A 94 -22.45 25.78 30.06
CA VAL A 94 -21.18 25.68 29.31
C VAL A 94 -19.99 25.55 30.26
N GLU A 95 -19.94 26.32 31.34
CA GLU A 95 -18.86 26.22 32.34
C GLU A 95 -18.86 24.86 33.05
N THR A 96 -20.04 24.33 33.42
CA THR A 96 -20.12 22.99 34.04
C THR A 96 -19.74 21.86 33.09
N LEU A 97 -20.11 21.98 31.80
CA LEU A 97 -19.71 21.04 30.76
C LEU A 97 -18.19 21.10 30.51
N ALA A 98 -17.60 22.30 30.50
CA ALA A 98 -16.16 22.49 30.38
C ALA A 98 -15.40 21.83 31.53
N ARG A 99 -15.86 22.01 32.79
CA ARG A 99 -15.28 21.34 33.96
C ARG A 99 -15.37 19.82 33.85
N ARG A 100 -16.56 19.28 33.56
CA ARG A 100 -16.76 17.83 33.38
C ARG A 100 -15.87 17.26 32.27
N ARG A 101 -15.71 17.99 31.16
CA ARG A 101 -14.81 17.58 30.07
C ARG A 101 -13.36 17.50 30.55
N SER A 102 -12.86 18.50 31.27
CA SER A 102 -11.50 18.47 31.81
C SER A 102 -11.29 17.33 32.83
N GLU A 103 -12.27 17.06 33.69
CA GLU A 103 -12.21 15.95 34.64
C GLU A 103 -12.19 14.59 33.92
N LEU A 104 -12.97 14.44 32.86
CA LEU A 104 -12.99 13.23 32.03
C LEU A 104 -11.67 13.04 31.29
N GLU A 105 -11.08 14.09 30.70
CA GLU A 105 -9.76 14.02 30.06
C GLU A 105 -8.68 13.60 31.06
N ILE A 106 -8.67 14.19 32.28
CA ILE A 106 -7.73 13.78 33.33
C ILE A 106 -7.94 12.31 33.73
N ARG A 107 -9.19 11.87 33.90
CA ARG A 107 -9.48 10.47 34.24
C ARG A 107 -9.07 9.51 33.12
N GLN A 108 -9.30 9.89 31.87
CA GLN A 108 -8.87 9.12 30.71
C GLN A 108 -7.34 8.97 30.70
N HIS A 109 -6.59 10.07 30.84
CA HIS A 109 -5.14 10.01 30.92
C HIS A 109 -4.66 9.14 32.10
N GLN A 110 -5.29 9.24 33.27
CA GLN A 110 -4.96 8.37 34.40
C GLN A 110 -5.24 6.88 34.14
N THR A 111 -6.28 6.55 33.37
CA THR A 111 -6.55 5.17 32.97
C THR A 111 -5.56 4.67 31.92
N GLU A 112 -5.19 5.52 30.95
CA GLU A 112 -4.16 5.23 29.96
C GLU A 112 -2.79 5.00 30.62
N GLU A 113 -2.39 5.85 31.56
CA GLU A 113 -1.15 5.67 32.31
C GLU A 113 -1.14 4.37 33.13
N ARG A 114 -2.27 4.01 33.75
CA ARG A 114 -2.40 2.74 34.47
C ARG A 114 -2.30 1.55 33.52
N ALA A 115 -2.97 1.61 32.37
CA ALA A 115 -2.89 0.58 31.35
C ALA A 115 -1.44 0.38 30.89
N ILE A 116 -0.72 1.46 30.57
CA ILE A 116 0.70 1.41 30.17
C ILE A 116 1.56 0.79 31.28
N LYS A 117 1.31 1.11 32.56
CA LYS A 117 2.04 0.51 33.70
C LYS A 117 1.75 -0.99 33.82
N PHE A 118 0.51 -1.41 33.63
CA PHE A 118 0.14 -2.83 33.66
C PHE A 118 0.73 -3.59 32.48
N GLU A 119 0.68 -3.03 31.26
CA GLU A 119 1.32 -3.62 30.08
C GLU A 119 2.81 -3.82 30.30
N LYS A 120 3.51 -2.81 30.84
CA LYS A 120 4.93 -2.92 31.21
C LYS A 120 5.17 -4.03 32.23
N PHE A 121 4.35 -4.10 33.28
CA PHE A 121 4.47 -5.14 34.30
C PHE A 121 4.24 -6.55 33.73
N VAL A 122 3.23 -6.73 32.87
CA VAL A 122 2.95 -8.01 32.19
C VAL A 122 4.13 -8.38 31.30
N ALA A 123 4.63 -7.46 30.48
CA ALA A 123 5.78 -7.71 29.62
C ALA A 123 7.05 -8.08 30.42
N GLU A 124 7.33 -7.40 31.53
CA GLU A 124 8.44 -7.75 32.42
C GLU A 124 8.26 -9.12 33.09
N ASN A 125 7.02 -9.46 33.48
CA ASN A 125 6.71 -10.76 34.08
C ASN A 125 6.87 -11.90 33.07
N GLU A 126 6.35 -11.72 31.86
CA GLU A 126 6.52 -12.65 30.74
C GLU A 126 8.01 -12.80 30.41
N ALA A 127 8.77 -11.71 30.36
CA ALA A 127 10.22 -11.77 30.16
C ALA A 127 10.93 -12.56 31.27
N LYS A 128 10.54 -12.38 32.54
CA LYS A 128 11.08 -13.18 33.67
C LYS A 128 10.73 -14.66 33.54
N ARG A 129 9.47 -14.97 33.18
CA ARG A 129 8.99 -16.34 32.96
C ARG A 129 9.76 -17.00 31.82
N HIS A 130 9.91 -16.30 30.68
CA HIS A 130 10.68 -16.79 29.55
C HIS A 130 12.14 -17.02 29.92
N ARG A 131 12.80 -16.10 30.63
CA ARG A 131 14.18 -16.30 31.11
C ARG A 131 14.30 -17.49 32.06
N ALA A 132 13.34 -17.70 32.95
CA ALA A 132 13.33 -18.84 33.86
C ALA A 132 13.14 -20.17 33.09
N LEU A 133 12.25 -20.19 32.09
CA LEU A 133 12.03 -21.36 31.24
C LEU A 133 13.27 -21.69 30.40
N THR A 134 13.88 -20.70 29.74
CA THR A 134 15.06 -20.93 28.90
C THR A 134 16.26 -21.40 29.72
N THR A 135 16.46 -20.84 30.92
CA THR A 135 17.52 -21.31 31.82
C THR A 135 17.26 -22.72 32.34
N TYR A 136 16.01 -23.06 32.66
CA TYR A 136 15.62 -24.41 33.02
C TYR A 136 15.84 -25.41 31.87
N GLU A 137 15.40 -25.07 30.66
CA GLU A 137 15.57 -25.91 29.47
C GLU A 137 17.06 -26.13 29.15
N ALA A 138 17.87 -25.07 29.21
CA ALA A 138 19.31 -25.17 29.03
C ALA A 138 19.98 -26.06 30.09
N ALA A 139 19.57 -25.92 31.36
CA ALA A 139 20.09 -26.77 32.45
C ALA A 139 19.66 -28.24 32.27
N ARG A 140 18.43 -28.48 31.80
CA ARG A 140 17.91 -29.81 31.50
C ARG A 140 18.69 -30.47 30.37
N GLU A 141 18.93 -29.76 29.27
CA GLU A 141 19.70 -30.31 28.14
C GLU A 141 21.17 -30.56 28.51
N LEU A 142 21.77 -29.67 29.30
CA LEU A 142 23.11 -29.88 29.85
C LEU A 142 23.16 -31.11 30.78
N ASN A 143 22.12 -31.35 31.57
CA ASN A 143 22.04 -32.52 32.42
C ASN A 143 21.91 -33.81 31.59
N ILE A 144 21.03 -33.82 30.60
CA ILE A 144 20.84 -34.96 29.70
C ILE A 144 22.15 -35.29 28.96
N SER A 145 22.85 -34.29 28.41
CA SER A 145 24.13 -34.51 27.73
C SER A 145 25.21 -35.05 28.68
N LYS A 146 25.32 -34.52 29.91
CA LYS A 146 26.22 -35.07 30.94
C LYS A 146 25.87 -36.51 31.31
N GLN A 147 24.59 -36.82 31.47
CA GLN A 147 24.12 -38.15 31.81
C GLN A 147 24.46 -39.16 30.71
N ARG A 148 24.25 -38.81 29.44
CA ARG A 148 24.71 -39.62 28.30
C ARG A 148 26.23 -39.83 28.32
N GLY A 149 26.99 -38.76 28.59
CA GLY A 149 28.45 -38.87 28.73
C GLY A 149 28.90 -39.80 29.86
N ILE A 150 28.19 -39.79 31.00
CA ILE A 150 28.43 -40.74 32.09
C ILE A 150 28.12 -42.17 31.64
N GLU A 151 26.99 -42.39 31.00
CA GLU A 151 26.58 -43.70 30.49
C GLU A 151 27.61 -44.27 29.51
N ASP A 152 28.02 -43.47 28.51
CA ASP A 152 29.05 -43.85 27.53
C ASP A 152 30.37 -44.22 28.21
N LEU A 153 30.81 -43.40 29.18
CA LEU A 153 32.06 -43.64 29.91
C LEU A 153 31.97 -44.88 30.81
N THR A 154 30.80 -45.13 31.42
CA THR A 154 30.58 -46.34 32.21
C THR A 154 30.61 -47.59 31.34
N GLU A 155 30.07 -47.53 30.13
CA GLU A 155 30.09 -48.64 29.18
C GLU A 155 31.52 -48.93 28.70
N GLN A 156 32.29 -47.88 28.35
CA GLN A 156 33.71 -48.02 28.03
C GLN A 156 34.51 -48.65 29.19
N LEU A 157 34.25 -48.22 30.43
CA LEU A 157 34.90 -48.80 31.60
C LEU A 157 34.54 -50.29 31.79
N LYS A 158 33.28 -50.68 31.57
CA LYS A 158 32.88 -52.09 31.61
C LYS A 158 33.60 -52.91 30.55
N GLN A 159 33.64 -52.42 29.31
CA GLN A 159 34.35 -53.10 28.21
C GLN A 159 35.84 -53.25 28.50
N LEU A 160 36.47 -52.19 29.03
CA LEU A 160 37.89 -52.21 29.36
C LEU A 160 38.20 -53.18 30.50
N ARG A 161 37.35 -53.24 31.53
CA ARG A 161 37.46 -54.24 32.62
C ARG A 161 37.29 -55.66 32.10
N ALA A 162 36.29 -55.90 31.25
CA ALA A 162 36.10 -57.23 30.65
C ALA A 162 37.32 -57.64 29.81
N ARG A 163 37.85 -56.73 29.00
CA ARG A 163 39.08 -56.96 28.22
C ARG A 163 40.28 -57.23 29.12
N HIS A 164 40.42 -56.49 30.22
CA HIS A 164 41.49 -56.69 31.20
C HIS A 164 41.44 -58.10 31.79
N GLU A 165 40.27 -58.57 32.23
CA GLU A 165 40.13 -59.92 32.78
C GLU A 165 40.44 -60.99 31.74
N VAL A 166 39.95 -60.87 30.50
CA VAL A 166 40.29 -61.79 29.42
C VAL A 166 41.80 -61.83 29.17
N LEU A 167 42.46 -60.67 29.19
CA LEU A 167 43.90 -60.59 28.96
C LEU A 167 44.70 -61.18 30.13
N LYS A 168 44.24 -60.96 31.36
CA LYS A 168 44.81 -61.55 32.58
C LYS A 168 44.69 -63.07 32.57
N GLU A 169 43.55 -63.62 32.17
CA GLU A 169 43.38 -65.06 31.99
C GLU A 169 44.31 -65.61 30.91
N ARG A 170 44.44 -64.93 29.77
CA ARG A 170 45.38 -65.31 28.71
C ARG A 170 46.82 -65.28 29.21
N MET A 171 47.21 -64.24 29.93
CA MET A 171 48.55 -64.12 30.51
C MET A 171 48.83 -65.27 31.47
N ALA A 172 47.88 -65.63 32.35
CA ALA A 172 48.01 -66.78 33.23
C ALA A 172 48.15 -68.11 32.46
N LYS A 173 47.38 -68.29 31.37
CA LYS A 173 47.49 -69.47 30.49
C LYS A 173 48.87 -69.55 29.84
N TYR A 174 49.39 -68.42 29.33
CA TYR A 174 50.66 -68.40 28.62
C TYR A 174 51.90 -68.42 29.52
N LYS A 175 51.76 -67.95 30.76
CA LYS A 175 52.82 -67.98 31.77
C LYS A 175 53.37 -69.39 32.02
N ILE A 176 52.52 -70.41 31.91
CA ILE A 176 52.96 -71.82 32.05
C ILE A 176 53.99 -72.18 30.98
N TYR A 177 53.79 -71.71 29.75
CA TYR A 177 54.74 -71.95 28.65
C TYR A 177 56.00 -71.09 28.80
N GLU A 178 55.87 -69.86 29.29
CA GLU A 178 57.04 -69.01 29.64
C GLU A 178 57.90 -69.70 30.70
N ASP A 179 57.30 -70.10 31.83
CA ASP A 179 58.00 -70.80 32.91
C ASP A 179 58.62 -72.12 32.44
N TYR A 180 57.94 -72.85 31.55
CA TYR A 180 58.48 -74.05 30.92
C TYR A 180 59.67 -73.73 30.01
N LEU A 181 59.54 -72.74 29.12
CA LEU A 181 60.60 -72.34 28.20
C LEU A 181 61.84 -71.85 28.95
N MET A 182 61.64 -71.04 30.00
CA MET A 182 62.72 -70.58 30.87
C MET A 182 63.45 -71.75 31.54
N LYS A 183 62.73 -72.74 32.06
CA LYS A 183 63.34 -73.95 32.63
C LYS A 183 64.06 -74.79 31.57
N THR A 184 63.53 -74.88 30.35
CA THR A 184 64.17 -75.64 29.27
C THR A 184 65.41 -74.95 28.71
N LEU A 185 65.49 -73.62 28.82
CA LEU A 185 66.65 -72.84 28.39
C LEU A 185 67.92 -73.30 29.10
N ASP A 186 67.82 -73.64 30.39
CA ASP A 186 68.93 -74.11 31.22
C ASP A 186 69.51 -75.47 30.76
N TYR A 187 68.72 -76.26 30.02
CA TYR A 187 69.11 -77.57 29.51
C TYR A 187 69.48 -77.56 28.03
N LEU A 188 69.33 -76.42 27.35
CA LEU A 188 69.55 -76.33 25.91
C LEU A 188 71.05 -76.20 25.62
N PRO A 189 71.62 -77.04 24.74
CA PRO A 189 73.01 -76.90 24.32
C PRO A 189 73.27 -75.50 23.72
N ASN A 190 74.40 -74.89 24.08
CA ASN A 190 74.81 -73.55 23.61
C ASN A 190 74.84 -73.37 22.07
N ILE A 191 74.76 -74.47 21.32
CA ILE A 191 74.69 -74.53 19.86
C ILE A 191 73.41 -73.84 19.33
N TYR A 192 72.34 -73.82 20.12
CA TYR A 192 71.07 -73.16 19.77
C TYR A 192 70.91 -71.76 20.40
N LEU A 193 71.83 -71.37 21.27
CA LEU A 193 71.90 -70.03 21.86
C LEU A 193 72.71 -69.05 21.00
N ASP A 194 73.27 -69.51 19.88
CA ASP A 194 73.93 -68.59 18.96
C ASP A 194 72.87 -67.64 18.40
N ASN A 195 72.87 -66.42 18.94
CA ASN A 195 72.07 -65.26 18.52
C ASN A 195 72.46 -64.77 17.12
N GLY A 196 73.03 -65.65 16.29
CA GLY A 196 73.32 -65.46 14.89
C GLY A 196 72.09 -65.72 14.03
N SER A 197 72.16 -65.22 12.82
CA SER A 197 71.17 -65.21 11.73
C SER A 197 70.49 -66.55 11.38
N GLU A 198 70.84 -67.66 12.03
CA GLU A 198 70.40 -69.03 11.72
C GLU A 198 69.32 -69.58 12.68
N SER A 199 68.86 -68.80 13.66
CA SER A 199 67.70 -69.21 14.48
C SER A 199 66.45 -69.40 13.60
N LEU A 200 65.90 -70.61 13.59
CA LEU A 200 64.69 -70.99 12.80
C LEU A 200 63.48 -70.09 13.09
N VAL A 201 63.46 -69.40 14.24
CA VAL A 201 62.39 -68.50 14.66
C VAL A 201 62.53 -67.12 14.01
N MET A 202 63.76 -66.67 13.70
CA MET A 202 64.02 -65.33 13.20
C MET A 202 63.35 -65.03 11.83
N PRO A 203 63.35 -65.94 10.84
CA PRO A 203 62.62 -65.74 9.58
C PRO A 203 61.10 -65.55 9.78
N ILE A 204 60.51 -66.24 10.76
CA ILE A 204 59.07 -66.13 11.08
C ILE A 204 58.78 -64.74 11.66
N ILE A 205 59.63 -64.28 12.59
CA ILE A 205 59.54 -62.93 13.16
C ILE A 205 59.66 -61.88 12.05
N ARG A 206 60.68 -61.98 11.19
CA ARG A 206 60.88 -61.06 10.06
C ARG A 206 59.66 -61.01 9.13
N ARG A 207 59.07 -62.15 8.81
CA ARG A 207 57.86 -62.20 7.98
C ARG A 207 56.67 -61.52 8.67
N HIS A 208 56.48 -61.74 9.96
CA HIS A 208 55.43 -61.07 10.72
C HIS A 208 55.65 -59.55 10.79
N GLU A 209 56.90 -59.10 10.98
CA GLU A 209 57.27 -57.68 10.93
C GLU A 209 56.90 -57.07 9.58
N THR A 210 57.28 -57.70 8.47
CA THR A 210 56.93 -57.23 7.12
C THR A 210 55.42 -57.19 6.89
N LEU A 211 54.69 -58.23 7.31
CA LEU A 211 53.22 -58.26 7.22
C LEU A 211 52.56 -57.16 8.07
N SER A 212 53.09 -56.89 9.24
CA SER A 212 52.59 -55.83 10.13
C SER A 212 52.82 -54.44 9.57
N ILE A 213 53.97 -54.22 8.92
CA ILE A 213 54.30 -52.97 8.23
C ILE A 213 53.36 -52.78 7.04
N THR A 214 53.27 -53.77 6.15
CA THR A 214 52.39 -53.70 4.97
C THR A 214 50.92 -53.52 5.34
N HIS A 215 50.44 -54.20 6.40
CA HIS A 215 49.08 -53.99 6.91
C HIS A 215 48.84 -52.55 7.38
N ARG A 216 49.81 -51.95 8.08
CA ARG A 216 49.73 -50.56 8.53
C ARG A 216 49.70 -49.58 7.37
N GLU A 217 50.52 -49.81 6.35
CA GLU A 217 50.55 -49.00 5.13
C GLU A 217 49.22 -49.08 4.37
N LEU A 218 48.61 -50.27 4.30
CA LEU A 218 47.29 -50.47 3.69
C LEU A 218 46.20 -49.70 4.45
N LEU A 219 46.21 -49.74 5.79
CA LEU A 219 45.27 -48.97 6.60
C LEU A 219 45.44 -47.46 6.40
N GLN A 220 46.67 -46.96 6.34
CA GLN A 220 46.93 -45.56 6.03
C GLN A 220 46.45 -45.17 4.63
N ARG A 221 46.63 -46.06 3.64
CA ARG A 221 46.13 -45.82 2.28
C ARG A 221 44.60 -45.81 2.25
N LEU A 222 43.95 -46.70 2.98
CA LEU A 222 42.50 -46.73 3.11
C LEU A 222 41.98 -45.41 3.70
N GLY A 223 42.58 -44.93 4.80
CA GLY A 223 42.20 -43.66 5.41
C GLY A 223 42.33 -42.46 4.45
N ARG A 224 43.40 -42.39 3.65
CA ARG A 224 43.54 -41.34 2.62
C ARG A 224 42.44 -41.41 1.56
N LEU A 225 42.09 -42.61 1.10
CA LEU A 225 41.01 -42.79 0.12
C LEU A 225 39.64 -42.42 0.71
N GLU A 226 39.39 -42.73 1.98
CA GLU A 226 38.18 -42.32 2.70
C GLU A 226 38.10 -40.79 2.80
N GLU A 227 39.21 -40.11 3.14
CA GLU A 227 39.29 -38.65 3.16
C GLU A 227 39.00 -38.03 1.78
N GLU A 228 39.56 -38.58 0.70
CA GLU A 228 39.29 -38.11 -0.67
C GLU A 228 37.80 -38.28 -1.04
N VAL A 229 37.19 -39.41 -0.67
CA VAL A 229 35.77 -39.67 -0.89
C VAL A 229 34.92 -38.68 -0.09
N GLU A 230 35.22 -38.46 1.19
CA GLU A 230 34.51 -37.49 2.02
C GLU A 230 34.62 -36.07 1.46
N GLN A 231 35.81 -35.65 1.02
CA GLN A 231 36.01 -34.35 0.39
C GLN A 231 35.15 -34.22 -0.88
N GLY A 232 35.16 -35.24 -1.74
CA GLY A 232 34.31 -35.30 -2.93
C GLY A 232 32.81 -35.20 -2.59
N GLN A 233 32.37 -35.92 -1.55
CA GLN A 233 31.00 -35.86 -1.06
C GLN A 233 30.62 -34.48 -0.51
N ARG A 234 31.54 -33.76 0.14
CA ARG A 234 31.31 -32.39 0.62
C ARG A 234 31.28 -31.36 -0.53
N HIS A 235 32.10 -31.53 -1.56
CA HIS A 235 32.14 -30.62 -2.71
C HIS A 235 30.98 -30.79 -3.67
N LEU A 236 30.48 -32.01 -3.85
CA LEU A 236 29.37 -32.32 -4.76
C LEU A 236 28.09 -31.47 -4.53
N PRO A 237 27.56 -31.31 -3.30
CA PRO A 237 26.37 -30.50 -3.08
C PRO A 237 26.62 -29.01 -3.36
N ILE A 238 27.81 -28.50 -3.03
CA ILE A 238 28.19 -27.10 -3.30
C ILE A 238 28.19 -26.86 -4.82
N MET A 239 28.85 -27.75 -5.58
CA MET A 239 28.87 -27.68 -7.05
C MET A 239 27.45 -27.78 -7.66
N LYS A 240 26.60 -28.66 -7.12
CA LYS A 240 25.20 -28.79 -7.55
C LYS A 240 24.40 -27.52 -7.28
N GLN A 241 24.58 -26.91 -6.11
CA GLN A 241 23.92 -25.66 -5.74
C GLN A 241 24.39 -24.52 -6.64
N ASP A 242 25.69 -24.36 -6.85
CA ASP A 242 26.26 -23.36 -7.75
C ASP A 242 25.74 -23.52 -9.18
N HIS A 243 25.68 -24.76 -9.68
CA HIS A 243 25.11 -25.03 -10.99
C HIS A 243 23.62 -24.68 -11.06
N SER A 244 22.84 -25.00 -10.03
CA SER A 244 21.43 -24.62 -9.94
C SER A 244 21.24 -23.10 -9.93
N ILE A 245 22.11 -22.37 -9.22
CA ILE A 245 22.11 -20.90 -9.20
C ILE A 245 22.42 -20.35 -10.59
N LYS A 246 23.47 -20.85 -11.25
CA LYS A 246 23.82 -20.44 -12.62
C LYS A 246 22.69 -20.69 -13.61
N LYS A 247 22.01 -21.84 -13.51
CA LYS A 247 20.83 -22.15 -14.33
C LYS A 247 19.69 -21.17 -14.09
N LEU A 248 19.43 -20.81 -12.84
CA LEU A 248 18.39 -19.85 -12.47
C LEU A 248 18.72 -18.44 -13.00
N MET A 249 19.98 -18.01 -12.89
CA MET A 249 20.47 -16.75 -13.45
C MET A 249 20.31 -16.70 -14.97
N ALA A 250 20.75 -17.74 -15.67
CA ALA A 250 20.59 -17.83 -17.13
C ALA A 250 19.11 -17.83 -17.56
N ASN A 251 18.24 -18.52 -16.84
CA ASN A 251 16.80 -18.50 -17.10
C ASN A 251 16.18 -17.12 -16.87
N LYS A 252 16.66 -16.39 -15.85
CA LYS A 252 16.23 -15.02 -15.58
C LYS A 252 16.63 -14.10 -16.74
N GLU A 253 17.89 -14.13 -17.16
CA GLU A 253 18.39 -13.36 -18.30
C GLU A 253 17.61 -13.68 -19.59
N LEU A 254 17.32 -14.96 -19.83
CA LEU A 254 16.52 -15.40 -20.97
C LEU A 254 15.10 -14.81 -20.91
N SER A 255 14.48 -14.80 -19.73
CA SER A 255 13.14 -14.24 -19.54
C SER A 255 13.12 -12.72 -19.73
N GLU A 256 14.16 -12.02 -19.28
CA GLU A 256 14.33 -10.58 -19.49
C GLU A 256 14.46 -10.25 -20.98
N LEU A 257 15.35 -10.95 -21.69
CA LEU A 257 15.53 -10.78 -23.14
C LEU A 257 14.26 -11.12 -23.93
N GLN A 258 13.51 -12.16 -23.53
CA GLN A 258 12.22 -12.49 -24.15
C GLN A 258 11.20 -11.37 -23.95
N SER A 259 11.11 -10.81 -22.73
CA SER A 259 10.23 -9.67 -22.45
C SER A 259 10.62 -8.46 -23.29
N GLU A 260 11.91 -8.11 -23.36
CA GLU A 260 12.40 -7.02 -24.21
C GLU A 260 12.03 -7.22 -25.68
N LEU A 261 12.23 -8.43 -26.19
CA LEU A 261 11.90 -8.80 -27.56
C LEU A 261 10.40 -8.65 -27.84
N GLU A 262 9.52 -9.09 -26.94
CA GLU A 262 8.07 -8.91 -27.09
C GLU A 262 7.67 -7.42 -27.03
N THR A 263 8.30 -6.62 -26.17
CA THR A 263 8.03 -5.17 -26.15
C THR A 263 8.48 -4.48 -27.44
N LEU A 264 9.60 -4.89 -28.03
CA LEU A 264 10.09 -4.37 -29.30
C LEU A 264 9.20 -4.80 -30.46
N LYS A 265 8.76 -6.06 -30.50
CA LYS A 265 7.78 -6.54 -31.48
C LYS A 265 6.50 -5.72 -31.43
N GLU A 266 5.98 -5.47 -30.23
CA GLU A 266 4.75 -4.69 -30.07
C GLU A 266 4.93 -3.23 -30.52
N LYS A 267 6.07 -2.61 -30.21
CA LYS A 267 6.42 -1.27 -30.73
C LYS A 267 6.52 -1.26 -32.25
N ASN A 268 7.12 -2.28 -32.85
CA ASN A 268 7.26 -2.39 -34.30
C ASN A 268 5.89 -2.53 -34.97
N LYS A 269 5.03 -3.43 -34.47
CA LYS A 269 3.64 -3.57 -34.95
C LYS A 269 2.87 -2.24 -34.89
N LYS A 270 3.00 -1.48 -33.80
CA LYS A 270 2.38 -0.15 -33.69
C LYS A 270 2.92 0.82 -34.74
N ALA A 271 4.23 0.82 -34.97
CA ALA A 271 4.85 1.65 -35.99
C ALA A 271 4.38 1.26 -37.41
N GLU A 272 4.27 -0.03 -37.71
CA GLU A 272 3.74 -0.54 -38.99
C GLU A 272 2.29 -0.10 -39.21
N VAL A 273 1.43 -0.23 -38.20
CA VAL A 273 0.03 0.22 -38.28
C VAL A 273 -0.04 1.73 -38.52
N ASN A 274 0.76 2.52 -37.80
CA ASN A 274 0.81 3.98 -37.98
C ASN A 274 1.29 4.34 -39.39
N LEU A 275 2.33 3.67 -39.90
CA LEU A 275 2.84 3.89 -41.25
C LEU A 275 1.77 3.60 -42.31
N LEU A 276 1.03 2.50 -42.17
CA LEU A 276 -0.06 2.15 -43.08
C LEU A 276 -1.19 3.19 -43.03
N MET A 277 -1.50 3.72 -41.84
CA MET A 277 -2.50 4.79 -41.70
C MET A 277 -2.06 6.07 -42.43
N GLU A 278 -0.83 6.52 -42.20
CA GLU A 278 -0.27 7.71 -42.87
C GLU A 278 -0.18 7.52 -44.38
N GLN A 279 0.25 6.34 -44.86
CA GLN A 279 0.22 6.03 -46.29
C GLN A 279 -1.20 6.08 -46.87
N GLY A 280 -2.20 5.61 -46.12
CA GLY A 280 -3.61 5.72 -46.47
C GLY A 280 -4.04 7.18 -46.64
N LEU A 281 -3.71 8.04 -45.66
CA LEU A 281 -3.99 9.47 -45.69
C LEU A 281 -3.28 10.18 -46.85
N CYS A 282 -2.00 9.90 -47.08
CA CYS A 282 -1.25 10.44 -48.21
C CYS A 282 -1.91 10.04 -49.54
N ARG A 283 -2.33 8.77 -49.69
CA ARG A 283 -3.00 8.29 -50.90
C ARG A 283 -4.35 9.00 -51.12
N GLU A 284 -5.11 9.26 -50.06
CA GLU A 284 -6.34 10.04 -50.15
C GLU A 284 -6.07 11.47 -50.59
N LYS A 285 -5.07 12.14 -50.00
CA LYS A 285 -4.67 13.50 -50.40
C LYS A 285 -4.21 13.59 -51.85
N VAL A 286 -3.39 12.63 -52.31
CA VAL A 286 -2.96 12.56 -53.71
C VAL A 286 -4.16 12.37 -54.64
N LYS A 287 -5.13 11.52 -54.27
CA LYS A 287 -6.38 11.35 -55.04
C LYS A 287 -7.20 12.64 -55.08
N GLU A 288 -7.39 13.31 -53.94
CA GLU A 288 -8.11 14.60 -53.87
C GLU A 288 -7.48 15.64 -54.79
N VAL A 289 -6.15 15.82 -54.72
CA VAL A 289 -5.40 16.75 -55.59
C VAL A 289 -5.52 16.35 -57.06
N GLY A 290 -5.42 15.06 -57.38
CA GLY A 290 -5.61 14.55 -58.74
C GLY A 290 -7.01 14.86 -59.29
N CYS A 291 -8.06 14.63 -58.50
CA CYS A 291 -9.43 14.97 -58.86
C CYS A 291 -9.63 16.47 -59.07
N LEU A 292 -9.06 17.32 -58.20
CA LEU A 292 -9.11 18.77 -58.34
C LEU A 292 -8.42 19.24 -59.62
N LEU A 293 -7.24 18.69 -59.93
CA LEU A 293 -6.50 19.03 -61.15
C LEU A 293 -7.29 18.64 -62.40
N MET A 294 -7.87 17.43 -62.42
CA MET A 294 -8.76 17.01 -63.51
C MET A 294 -9.96 17.94 -63.66
N ALA A 295 -10.60 18.35 -62.56
CA ALA A 295 -11.73 19.27 -62.60
C ALA A 295 -11.35 20.64 -63.17
N ILE A 296 -10.17 21.17 -62.80
CA ILE A 296 -9.65 22.43 -63.33
C ILE A 296 -9.34 22.32 -64.81
N ASN A 297 -8.68 21.25 -65.26
CA ASN A 297 -8.41 21.02 -66.67
C ASN A 297 -9.71 20.93 -67.48
N ASN A 298 -10.69 20.14 -67.01
CA ASN A 298 -11.99 20.02 -67.66
C ASN A 298 -12.72 21.37 -67.76
N LEU A 299 -12.63 22.21 -66.73
CA LEU A 299 -13.28 23.52 -66.71
C LEU A 299 -12.54 24.54 -67.59
N ALA A 300 -11.21 24.47 -67.65
CA ALA A 300 -10.38 25.29 -68.53
C ALA A 300 -10.60 24.96 -70.01
N GLU A 301 -10.81 23.69 -70.35
CA GLU A 301 -11.21 23.27 -71.69
C GLU A 301 -12.57 23.86 -72.09
N GLN A 302 -13.55 23.86 -71.18
CA GLN A 302 -14.88 24.41 -71.44
C GLN A 302 -14.92 25.94 -71.52
N CYS A 303 -14.09 26.61 -70.71
CA CYS A 303 -14.04 28.07 -70.57
C CYS A 303 -12.87 28.69 -71.34
N TYR A 304 -12.43 28.04 -72.42
CA TYR A 304 -11.22 28.42 -73.14
C TYR A 304 -11.32 29.83 -73.75
N LEU A 305 -10.28 30.64 -73.52
CA LEU A 305 -10.11 31.96 -74.12
C LEU A 305 -8.84 31.97 -74.98
N ALA A 306 -9.00 32.26 -76.27
CA ALA A 306 -7.89 32.25 -77.23
C ALA A 306 -6.74 33.22 -76.89
N ALA A 307 -7.01 34.25 -76.07
CA ALA A 307 -6.01 35.22 -75.60
C ALA A 307 -4.91 34.60 -74.72
N TYR A 308 -5.18 33.44 -74.10
CA TYR A 308 -4.27 32.80 -73.16
C TYR A 308 -3.29 31.81 -73.81
N GLY A 309 -3.45 31.47 -75.11
CA GLY A 309 -2.59 30.52 -75.83
C GLY A 309 -3.04 29.05 -75.72
N PRO A 310 -2.25 28.06 -76.18
CA PRO A 310 -2.63 26.63 -76.12
C PRO A 310 -2.71 26.09 -74.68
N LEU A 311 -3.71 25.27 -74.37
CA LEU A 311 -3.94 24.72 -73.02
C LEU A 311 -2.75 23.91 -72.48
N GLU A 312 -2.05 23.15 -73.33
CA GLU A 312 -0.96 22.23 -72.96
C GLU A 312 0.23 22.93 -72.29
N ASN A 313 0.41 24.23 -72.53
CA ASN A 313 1.53 25.02 -72.01
C ASN A 313 1.15 25.87 -70.79
N MET A 314 -0.11 25.80 -70.32
CA MET A 314 -0.59 26.60 -69.20
C MET A 314 -0.33 25.90 -67.86
N ASN A 315 0.01 26.69 -66.84
CA ASN A 315 0.03 26.21 -65.46
C ASN A 315 -1.38 26.19 -64.86
N MET A 316 -1.60 25.39 -63.81
CA MET A 316 -2.88 25.27 -63.09
C MET A 316 -3.44 26.63 -62.65
N LEU A 317 -2.59 27.51 -62.10
CA LEU A 317 -3.01 28.85 -61.66
C LEU A 317 -3.49 29.69 -62.84
N THR A 318 -2.76 29.68 -63.96
CA THR A 318 -3.15 30.42 -65.16
C THR A 318 -4.44 29.88 -65.79
N MET A 319 -4.67 28.56 -65.73
CA MET A 319 -5.94 27.96 -66.14
C MET A 319 -7.10 28.43 -65.26
N MET A 320 -6.92 28.49 -63.94
CA MET A 320 -7.95 28.99 -63.02
C MET A 320 -8.24 30.48 -63.22
N ASP A 321 -7.22 31.31 -63.45
CA ASP A 321 -7.40 32.74 -63.76
C ASP A 321 -8.19 32.94 -65.07
N MET A 322 -7.87 32.16 -66.10
CA MET A 322 -8.62 32.16 -67.36
C MET A 322 -10.09 31.77 -67.16
N VAL A 323 -10.35 30.66 -66.43
CA VAL A 323 -11.72 30.22 -66.10
C VAL A 323 -12.48 31.31 -65.36
N LYS A 324 -11.82 31.97 -64.39
CA LYS A 324 -12.41 33.07 -63.63
C LYS A 324 -12.75 34.26 -64.53
N GLU A 325 -11.86 34.67 -65.43
CA GLU A 325 -12.13 35.75 -66.37
C GLU A 325 -13.27 35.41 -67.32
N TYR A 326 -13.31 34.19 -67.85
CA TYR A 326 -14.41 33.72 -68.69
C TYR A 326 -15.75 33.81 -67.96
N ILE A 327 -15.81 33.34 -66.72
CA ILE A 327 -17.04 33.39 -65.91
C ILE A 327 -17.46 34.83 -65.64
N LEU A 328 -16.52 35.72 -65.31
CA LEU A 328 -16.81 37.13 -65.05
C LEU A 328 -17.31 37.84 -66.31
N ASP A 329 -16.68 37.64 -67.46
CA ASP A 329 -17.15 38.22 -68.72
C ASP A 329 -18.50 37.63 -69.14
N LYS A 330 -18.73 36.33 -68.93
CA LYS A 330 -20.04 35.72 -69.19
C LYS A 330 -21.14 36.27 -68.29
N ALA A 331 -20.86 36.47 -67.01
CA ALA A 331 -21.80 37.07 -66.08
C ALA A 331 -22.05 38.57 -66.38
N ASP A 332 -21.02 39.29 -66.83
CA ASP A 332 -21.11 40.68 -67.24
C ASP A 332 -21.92 40.84 -68.54
N THR A 333 -21.67 39.98 -69.54
CA THR A 333 -22.45 39.92 -70.78
C THR A 333 -23.91 39.57 -70.48
N GLU A 334 -24.18 38.57 -69.63
CA GLU A 334 -25.54 38.25 -69.21
C GLU A 334 -26.22 39.43 -68.50
N ARG A 335 -25.54 40.10 -67.57
CA ARG A 335 -26.07 41.31 -66.91
C ARG A 335 -26.36 42.42 -67.92
N ARG A 336 -25.53 42.62 -68.94
CA ARG A 336 -25.78 43.58 -70.03
C ARG A 336 -26.98 43.18 -70.88
N VAL A 337 -27.09 41.90 -71.26
CA VAL A 337 -28.22 41.36 -72.03
C VAL A 337 -29.52 41.47 -71.24
N ARG A 338 -29.51 41.17 -69.94
CA ARG A 338 -30.68 41.28 -69.07
C ARG A 338 -31.16 42.72 -68.97
N ARG A 339 -30.26 43.69 -68.78
CA ARG A 339 -30.59 45.13 -68.82
C ARG A 339 -31.15 45.56 -70.19
N LEU A 340 -30.62 45.02 -71.28
CA LEU A 340 -31.14 45.28 -72.63
C LEU A 340 -32.52 44.66 -72.87
N MET A 341 -32.79 43.45 -72.36
CA MET A 341 -34.12 42.83 -72.42
C MET A 341 -35.14 43.57 -71.56
N GLU A 342 -34.73 44.03 -70.37
CA GLU A 342 -35.56 44.90 -69.52
C GLU A 342 -35.86 46.25 -70.22
N SER A 343 -34.93 46.75 -71.05
CA SER A 343 -35.11 47.97 -71.86
C SER A 343 -35.93 47.73 -73.14
N GLY A 344 -35.82 46.56 -73.76
CA GLY A 344 -36.56 46.15 -74.96
C GLY A 344 -38.00 45.73 -74.67
N SER A 345 -38.29 45.27 -73.45
CA SER A 345 -39.63 44.91 -72.99
C SER A 345 -40.58 46.11 -72.81
N ALA A 346 -40.09 47.36 -72.97
CA ALA A 346 -40.94 48.55 -72.98
C ALA A 346 -41.58 48.86 -74.36
N MET A 347 -41.17 48.19 -75.46
CA MET A 347 -41.62 48.55 -76.82
C MET A 347 -42.37 47.48 -77.61
N THR A 348 -42.43 46.22 -77.19
CA THR A 348 -43.16 45.18 -77.95
C THR A 348 -43.80 44.12 -77.03
N SER A 349 -45.03 44.36 -76.58
CA SER A 349 -46.06 43.33 -76.25
C SER A 349 -47.39 43.98 -75.79
N LYS A 350 -48.08 44.68 -76.69
CA LYS A 350 -49.54 44.52 -76.80
C LYS A 350 -49.77 43.29 -77.68
N THR A 351 -50.84 42.52 -77.39
CA THR A 351 -51.35 41.32 -78.10
C THR A 351 -50.47 40.07 -78.07
N ALA A 352 -50.88 38.87 -77.64
CA ALA A 352 -52.13 38.29 -77.10
C ALA A 352 -51.73 36.97 -76.40
N LEU A 353 -52.15 36.65 -75.16
CA LEU A 353 -53.35 35.86 -74.79
C LEU A 353 -53.64 34.71 -75.77
N THR A 354 -53.35 33.43 -75.47
CA THR A 354 -54.13 32.42 -74.69
C THR A 354 -53.59 31.04 -75.17
N GLU A 355 -53.59 29.89 -74.50
CA GLU A 355 -54.46 29.26 -73.51
C GLU A 355 -53.79 27.94 -73.00
N LYS A 356 -54.01 27.59 -71.72
CA LYS A 356 -54.24 26.23 -71.12
C LYS A 356 -53.21 25.09 -71.31
N ARG A 357 -53.06 24.08 -70.44
CA ARG A 357 -53.38 23.74 -69.03
C ARG A 357 -52.81 22.31 -68.80
N GLU A 358 -52.77 21.88 -67.53
CA GLU A 358 -52.46 20.53 -66.99
C GLU A 358 -51.00 20.33 -66.52
N LYS A 359 -50.61 20.02 -65.27
CA LYS A 359 -51.15 19.57 -63.96
C LYS A 359 -50.58 18.19 -63.58
N GLY A 360 -49.88 18.16 -62.44
CA GLY A 360 -49.39 16.98 -61.70
C GLY A 360 -48.01 17.31 -61.10
N SER A 361 -47.80 17.67 -59.83
CA SER A 361 -48.11 17.06 -58.52
C SER A 361 -47.46 15.69 -58.30
N MET A 362 -46.36 15.63 -57.52
CA MET A 362 -46.33 15.02 -56.17
C MET A 362 -44.90 14.82 -55.59
N LYS A 363 -44.82 15.07 -54.26
CA LYS A 363 -43.97 14.44 -53.20
C LYS A 363 -42.45 14.66 -53.27
N SER A 364 -41.80 15.36 -52.33
CA SER A 364 -41.65 15.18 -50.86
C SER A 364 -40.95 13.88 -50.43
N ILE A 365 -39.76 14.02 -49.83
CA ILE A 365 -39.10 13.25 -48.74
C ILE A 365 -37.74 13.98 -48.57
N GLY A 366 -37.26 14.46 -47.43
CA GLY A 366 -37.56 14.21 -46.03
C GLY A 366 -36.21 14.21 -45.28
N SER A 367 -35.89 15.30 -44.58
CA SER A 367 -34.70 15.45 -43.75
C SER A 367 -34.75 14.51 -42.54
N LYS A 368 -33.63 13.89 -42.15
CA LYS A 368 -33.34 13.56 -40.73
C LYS A 368 -31.88 13.17 -40.48
N THR A 369 -31.23 14.04 -39.72
CA THR A 369 -30.09 13.78 -38.83
C THR A 369 -30.43 12.69 -37.79
N GLN A 370 -29.49 11.78 -37.51
CA GLN A 370 -29.34 11.22 -36.16
C GLN A 370 -27.86 10.97 -35.83
N ILE A 371 -27.43 11.72 -34.82
CA ILE A 371 -26.31 11.46 -33.92
C ILE A 371 -26.65 10.22 -33.09
N LYS A 372 -25.71 9.27 -32.96
CA LYS A 372 -25.61 8.43 -31.75
C LYS A 372 -24.20 7.89 -31.57
N SER A 373 -23.60 8.29 -30.46
CA SER A 373 -22.36 7.81 -29.90
C SER A 373 -22.62 6.69 -28.87
N SER A 374 -21.54 5.96 -28.57
CA SER A 374 -21.20 5.26 -27.32
C SER A 374 -21.37 3.73 -27.19
N SER A 375 -20.20 3.11 -26.98
CA SER A 375 -19.84 2.15 -25.93
C SER A 375 -20.49 0.76 -25.89
N LYS A 376 -19.69 -0.27 -26.18
CA LYS A 376 -19.30 -1.35 -25.25
C LYS A 376 -18.61 -2.48 -26.03
N VAL A 377 -17.30 -2.66 -25.87
CA VAL A 377 -16.70 -4.00 -26.00
C VAL A 377 -15.79 -4.24 -24.81
N SER A 378 -16.11 -5.37 -24.18
CA SER A 378 -15.63 -5.89 -22.92
C SER A 378 -14.14 -6.22 -22.98
N ARG A 379 -13.42 -5.82 -21.93
CA ARG A 379 -12.21 -6.54 -21.48
C ARG A 379 -12.60 -7.98 -21.21
N LYS A 380 -11.81 -8.92 -21.74
CA LYS A 380 -11.74 -10.28 -21.23
C LYS A 380 -10.29 -10.51 -20.84
N SER A 381 -10.08 -10.57 -19.53
CA SER A 381 -8.90 -11.07 -18.86
C SER A 381 -8.88 -12.59 -18.99
N GLU A 382 -7.80 -13.12 -19.56
CA GLU A 382 -7.40 -14.52 -19.39
C GLU A 382 -5.97 -14.52 -18.84
N THR A 383 -5.90 -14.76 -17.54
CA THR A 383 -4.82 -15.41 -16.80
C THR A 383 -4.85 -16.92 -17.08
N MET A 384 -3.74 -17.61 -16.73
CA MET A 384 -3.40 -19.04 -16.88
C MET A 384 -2.48 -19.26 -18.11
N SER A 385 -1.25 -19.75 -18.03
CA SER A 385 -0.48 -20.45 -16.99
C SER A 385 1.01 -20.24 -17.20
#